data_AF-A0A2U8GZ53-F1
#
_entry.id   AF-A0A2U8GZ53-F1
#
_cell.length_a   1.000
_cell.length_b   1.000
_cell.length_c   1.000
_cell.angle_alpha   90.00
_cell.angle_beta   90.00
_cell.angle_gamma   90.00
#
_symmetry.space_group_name_H-M   'P 1'
#
loop_
_entity.id
_entity.type
_entity.pdbx_description
1 polymer ?
#
loop_
_entity_poly.entity_id
_entity_poly.type
_entity_poly.pdbx_seq_one_letter_code
_entity_poly.pdbx_strand_id
1 'polypeptide(L)'
;MTSPPQKTESVFATLPTVLQTIDGTLTVPTEDDELAIIAYDGFRYLTALGFVRGQPALALLYELDIVHLGTQPGSRITDFRIYVRLKERVRTEIDHTGAVELIASALALPAAIEVSAEQWGQLFPQVQQQMQNELPQCPPSIRAILHPAPEKPHPFHGGGHSFSL
;
A
#
# COMPACT_ATOMS: atom_id res chain seq x y z
N MET A 1 -30.27 -5.22 -39.43
CA MET A 1 -28.83 -5.00 -39.24
C MET A 1 -28.59 -4.88 -37.74
N THR A 2 -28.22 -5.99 -37.09
CA THR A 2 -27.84 -6.01 -35.68
C THR A 2 -26.36 -5.68 -35.59
N SER A 3 -26.03 -4.57 -34.92
CA SER A 3 -24.65 -4.23 -34.60
C SER A 3 -23.99 -5.40 -33.87
N PRO A 4 -22.73 -5.77 -34.20
CA PRO A 4 -22.04 -6.81 -33.46
C PRO A 4 -21.90 -6.36 -31.99
N PRO A 5 -21.97 -7.30 -31.03
CA PRO A 5 -21.69 -6.97 -29.64
C PRO A 5 -20.28 -6.37 -29.57
N GLN A 6 -20.19 -5.14 -29.08
CA GLN A 6 -18.91 -4.56 -28.71
C GLN A 6 -18.29 -5.53 -27.71
N LYS A 7 -17.17 -6.16 -28.09
CA LYS A 7 -16.27 -6.78 -27.11
C LYS A 7 -15.94 -5.65 -26.14
N THR A 8 -16.48 -5.73 -24.93
CA THR A 8 -15.90 -5.07 -23.78
C THR A 8 -14.47 -5.60 -23.72
N GLU A 9 -13.53 -4.83 -24.26
CA GLU A 9 -12.11 -5.10 -24.05
C GLU A 9 -11.93 -5.21 -22.55
N SER A 10 -11.53 -6.40 -22.11
CA SER A 10 -11.24 -6.68 -20.71
C SER A 10 -10.23 -5.64 -20.25
N VAL A 11 -10.67 -4.74 -19.37
CA VAL A 11 -9.82 -3.71 -18.75
C VAL A 11 -8.64 -4.35 -17.99
N PHE A 12 -8.64 -5.68 -17.82
CA PHE A 12 -7.64 -6.49 -17.13
C PHE A 12 -6.82 -7.37 -18.06
N ALA A 13 -6.51 -6.93 -19.29
CA ALA A 13 -5.50 -7.62 -20.10
C ALA A 13 -4.15 -7.77 -19.35
N THR A 14 -3.86 -6.85 -18.41
CA THR A 14 -2.68 -6.88 -17.53
C THR A 14 -2.98 -6.26 -16.16
N LEU A 15 -2.35 -6.75 -15.09
CA LEU A 15 -2.34 -6.09 -13.78
C LEU A 15 -1.25 -5.01 -13.72
N PRO A 16 -1.53 -3.80 -13.17
CA PRO A 16 -0.50 -2.78 -13.01
C PRO A 16 0.59 -3.26 -12.04
N THR A 17 1.86 -2.98 -12.37
CA THR A 17 2.98 -3.32 -11.48
C THR A 17 2.93 -2.56 -10.15
N VAL A 18 2.43 -1.33 -10.17
CA VAL A 18 2.16 -0.52 -8.98
C VAL A 18 0.71 -0.07 -9.06
N LEU A 19 -0.09 -0.48 -8.08
CA LEU A 19 -1.50 -0.14 -8.01
C LEU A 19 -1.71 1.29 -7.46
N GLN A 20 -0.92 1.64 -6.46
CA GLN A 20 -1.07 2.87 -5.70
C GLN A 20 0.29 3.26 -5.10
N THR A 21 0.60 4.55 -5.11
CA THR A 21 1.69 5.11 -4.30
C THR A 21 1.08 5.97 -3.20
N ILE A 22 1.66 5.92 -2.00
CA ILE A 22 1.19 6.69 -0.84
C ILE A 22 2.39 7.35 -0.20
N ASP A 23 2.39 8.68 -0.16
CA ASP A 23 3.43 9.45 0.51
C ASP A 23 2.90 9.96 1.84
N GLY A 24 3.74 9.98 2.87
CA GLY A 24 3.27 10.38 4.17
C GLY A 24 4.36 10.69 5.17
N THR A 25 3.90 11.10 6.34
CA THR A 25 4.73 11.45 7.48
C THR A 25 4.20 10.76 8.72
N LEU A 26 5.07 10.07 9.45
CA LEU A 26 4.82 9.59 10.80
C LEU A 26 5.49 10.55 11.78
N THR A 27 4.71 11.18 12.65
CA THR A 27 5.23 12.06 13.71
C THR A 27 5.10 11.36 15.06
N VAL A 28 6.22 11.18 15.75
CA VAL A 28 6.27 10.61 17.10
C VAL A 28 6.74 11.71 18.06
N PRO A 29 5.88 12.21 18.97
CA PRO A 29 6.26 13.29 19.89
C PRO A 29 7.15 12.76 21.01
N THR A 30 8.43 12.52 20.70
CA THR A 30 9.45 12.02 21.63
C THR A 30 10.82 12.60 21.29
N GLU A 31 11.72 12.62 22.28
CA GLU A 31 13.16 12.90 22.09
C GLU A 31 13.97 11.60 21.93
N ASP A 32 13.39 10.47 22.34
CA ASP A 32 13.99 9.13 22.31
C ASP A 32 13.98 8.52 20.90
N ASP A 33 15.17 8.29 20.35
CA ASP A 33 15.37 7.67 19.04
C ASP A 33 14.90 6.21 18.99
N GLU A 34 15.10 5.44 20.06
CA GLU A 34 14.68 4.03 20.09
C GLU A 34 13.15 3.94 20.02
N LEU A 35 12.47 4.82 20.75
CA LEU A 35 11.00 4.88 20.73
C LEU A 35 10.46 5.30 19.36
N ALA A 36 11.14 6.20 18.66
CA ALA A 36 10.77 6.59 17.30
C ALA A 36 10.96 5.44 16.29
N ILE A 37 12.02 4.63 16.43
CA ILE A 37 12.26 3.44 15.63
C ILE A 37 11.17 2.39 15.89
N ILE A 38 10.87 2.10 17.16
CA ILE A 38 9.82 1.16 17.56
C ILE A 38 8.46 1.60 17.00
N ALA A 39 8.13 2.89 17.08
CA ALA A 39 6.90 3.43 16.51
C ALA A 39 6.86 3.27 14.98
N TYR A 40 7.98 3.48 14.28
CA TYR A 40 8.03 3.27 12.84
C TYR A 40 7.87 1.80 12.43
N ASP A 41 8.48 0.87 13.15
CA ASP A 41 8.28 -0.56 12.89
C ASP A 41 6.86 -1.01 13.24
N GLY A 42 6.28 -0.50 14.33
CA GLY A 42 4.87 -0.68 14.66
C GLY A 42 3.94 -0.16 13.57
N PHE A 43 4.21 1.03 13.04
CA PHE A 43 3.49 1.59 11.88
C PHE A 43 3.57 0.65 10.67
N ARG A 44 4.76 0.17 10.31
CA ARG A 44 4.94 -0.75 9.17
C ARG A 44 4.13 -2.03 9.35
N TYR A 45 4.23 -2.65 10.52
CA TYR A 45 3.51 -3.88 10.85
C TYR A 45 1.99 -3.68 10.81
N LEU A 46 1.47 -2.67 11.50
CA LEU A 46 0.03 -2.42 11.57
C LEU A 46 -0.56 -2.02 10.21
N THR A 47 0.19 -1.27 9.40
CA THR A 47 -0.22 -0.93 8.02
C THR A 47 -0.31 -2.18 7.15
N ALA A 48 0.69 -3.06 7.20
CA ALA A 48 0.67 -4.33 6.46
C ALA A 48 -0.49 -5.23 6.91
N LEU A 49 -0.69 -5.37 8.22
CA LEU A 49 -1.77 -6.16 8.80
C LEU A 49 -3.15 -5.63 8.41
N GLY A 50 -3.35 -4.32 8.50
CA GLY A 50 -4.60 -3.68 8.15
C GLY A 50 -4.90 -3.79 6.64
N PHE A 51 -3.88 -3.71 5.78
CA PHE A 51 -4.06 -3.97 4.34
C PHE A 51 -4.52 -5.40 4.06
N VAL A 52 -3.88 -6.40 4.66
CA VAL A 52 -4.28 -7.81 4.50
C VAL A 52 -5.72 -8.04 4.98
N ARG A 53 -6.13 -7.41 6.08
CA ARG A 53 -7.48 -7.55 6.64
C ARG A 53 -8.55 -6.81 5.86
N GLY A 54 -8.28 -5.57 5.45
CA GLY A 54 -9.25 -4.72 4.74
C GLY A 54 -9.38 -5.05 3.26
N GLN A 55 -8.29 -5.52 2.63
CA GLN A 55 -8.20 -5.75 1.19
C GLN A 55 -7.57 -7.12 0.85
N PRO A 56 -8.12 -8.25 1.36
CA PRO A 56 -7.48 -9.57 1.25
C PRO A 56 -7.29 -10.04 -0.19
N ALA A 57 -8.24 -9.73 -1.09
CA ALA A 57 -8.12 -10.06 -2.51
C ALA A 57 -6.92 -9.38 -3.17
N LEU A 58 -6.71 -8.09 -2.88
CA LEU A 58 -5.53 -7.35 -3.35
C LEU A 58 -4.26 -7.84 -2.66
N ALA A 59 -4.30 -8.14 -1.36
CA ALA A 59 -3.14 -8.64 -0.61
C ALA A 59 -2.63 -10.01 -1.07
N LEU A 60 -3.45 -10.82 -1.78
CA LEU A 60 -2.97 -12.04 -2.43
C LEU A 60 -1.99 -11.71 -3.57
N LEU A 61 -2.26 -10.64 -4.31
CA LEU A 61 -1.57 -10.28 -5.54
C LEU A 61 -0.50 -9.20 -5.33
N TYR A 62 -0.79 -8.23 -4.46
CA TYR A 62 0.02 -7.07 -4.17
C TYR A 62 0.64 -7.18 -2.78
N GLU A 63 1.81 -6.59 -2.63
CA GLU A 63 2.53 -6.41 -1.38
C GLU A 63 2.74 -4.92 -1.09
N LEU A 64 3.04 -4.59 0.16
CA LEU A 64 3.40 -3.24 0.56
C LEU A 64 4.91 -3.13 0.70
N ASP A 65 5.48 -2.27 -0.13
CA ASP A 65 6.87 -1.86 -0.05
C ASP A 65 6.91 -0.49 0.64
N ILE A 66 7.16 -0.50 1.96
CA ILE A 66 7.19 0.68 2.82
C ILE A 66 8.64 1.15 2.94
N VAL A 67 8.93 2.29 2.34
CA VAL A 67 10.26 2.90 2.24
C VAL A 67 10.37 4.06 3.22
N HIS A 68 11.46 4.05 4.01
CA HIS A 68 11.89 5.20 4.81
C HIS A 68 12.60 6.20 3.90
N LEU A 69 12.05 7.41 3.77
CA LEU A 69 12.64 8.47 2.95
C LEU A 69 13.65 9.32 3.74
N GLY A 70 13.47 9.41 5.05
CA GLY A 70 14.34 10.14 5.95
C GLY A 70 13.63 10.54 7.23
N THR A 71 14.40 11.06 8.17
CA THR A 71 13.88 11.66 9.40
C THR A 71 14.32 13.13 9.43
N GLN A 72 13.37 14.04 9.62
CA GLN A 72 13.65 15.47 9.51
C GLN A 72 14.58 15.94 10.66
N PRO A 73 15.65 16.71 10.37
CA PRO A 73 16.64 17.12 11.36
C PRO A 73 16.00 17.84 12.56
N GLY A 74 16.41 17.44 13.78
CA GLY A 74 15.88 18.04 15.02
C GLY A 74 14.44 17.63 15.35
N SER A 75 13.89 16.63 14.66
CA SER A 75 12.56 16.09 14.94
C SER A 75 12.55 14.56 14.83
N ARG A 76 11.45 13.94 15.26
CA ARG A 76 11.13 12.52 15.01
C ARG A 76 9.97 12.39 14.03
N ILE A 77 9.99 13.27 13.02
CA ILE A 77 9.10 13.22 11.88
C ILE A 77 9.79 12.36 10.83
N THR A 78 9.21 11.20 10.56
CA THR A 78 9.69 10.22 9.61
C THR A 78 8.88 10.32 8.33
N ASP A 79 9.53 10.72 7.25
CA ASP A 79 8.94 10.75 5.92
C ASP A 79 8.99 9.33 5.33
N PHE A 80 7.88 8.88 4.75
CA PHE A 80 7.75 7.54 4.19
C PHE A 80 7.04 7.54 2.84
N ARG A 81 7.28 6.47 2.07
CA ARG A 81 6.53 6.13 0.86
C ARG A 81 6.10 4.67 0.91
N ILE A 82 4.87 4.40 0.51
CA ILE A 82 4.35 3.04 0.36
C ILE A 82 4.06 2.82 -1.11
N TYR A 83 4.62 1.76 -1.68
CA TYR A 83 4.21 1.24 -2.97
C TYR A 83 3.36 -0.01 -2.78
N VAL A 84 2.15 -0.01 -3.34
CA VAL A 84 1.30 -1.20 -3.44
C VAL A 84 1.69 -1.94 -4.71
N ARG A 85 2.63 -2.88 -4.61
CA ARG A 85 3.33 -3.48 -5.75
C ARG A 85 2.85 -4.88 -6.03
N LEU A 86 2.74 -5.23 -7.30
CA LEU A 86 2.44 -6.60 -7.70
C LEU A 86 3.60 -7.51 -7.28
N LYS A 87 3.29 -8.59 -6.56
CA LYS A 87 4.29 -9.55 -6.07
C LYS A 87 5.05 -10.17 -7.24
N GLU A 88 6.35 -10.39 -7.08
CA GLU A 88 7.20 -10.94 -8.14
C GLU A 88 6.70 -12.30 -8.64
N ARG A 89 6.29 -13.19 -7.73
CA ARG A 89 5.70 -14.49 -8.10
C ARG A 89 4.42 -14.37 -8.92
N VAL A 90 3.65 -13.29 -8.73
CA VAL A 90 2.43 -13.07 -9.50
C VAL A 90 2.80 -12.57 -10.87
N ARG A 91 3.79 -11.68 -10.98
CA ARG A 91 4.33 -11.18 -12.25
C ARG A 91 4.77 -12.33 -13.17
N THR A 92 5.45 -13.33 -12.63
CA THR A 92 5.91 -14.49 -13.41
C THR A 92 4.77 -15.42 -13.85
N GLU A 93 3.67 -15.48 -13.10
CA GLU A 93 2.55 -16.39 -13.36
C GLU A 93 1.50 -15.77 -14.30
N ILE A 94 1.33 -14.44 -14.27
CA ILE A 94 0.35 -13.74 -15.13
C ILE A 94 0.79 -13.60 -16.59
N ASP A 95 2.02 -13.97 -16.92
CA ASP A 95 2.53 -14.01 -18.31
C ASP A 95 1.82 -15.11 -19.16
N HIS A 96 1.03 -15.98 -18.53
CA HIS A 96 0.19 -16.95 -19.24
C HIS A 96 -1.11 -16.29 -19.76
N THR A 97 -1.37 -16.45 -21.07
CA THR A 97 -2.57 -15.91 -21.73
C THR A 97 -3.85 -16.32 -21.00
N GLY A 98 -4.65 -15.34 -20.56
CA GLY A 98 -5.94 -15.54 -19.89
C GLY A 98 -5.87 -15.80 -18.38
N ALA A 99 -4.68 -15.94 -17.78
CA ALA A 99 -4.54 -16.13 -16.34
C ALA A 99 -5.04 -14.90 -15.55
N VAL A 100 -4.75 -13.68 -16.04
CA VAL A 100 -5.23 -12.45 -15.41
C VAL A 100 -6.75 -12.37 -15.39
N GLU A 101 -7.43 -12.75 -16.47
CA GLU A 101 -8.90 -12.69 -16.55
C GLU A 101 -9.57 -13.67 -15.58
N LEU A 102 -9.00 -14.88 -15.45
CA LEU A 102 -9.46 -15.89 -14.51
C LEU A 102 -9.27 -15.44 -13.06
N ILE A 103 -8.08 -14.91 -12.72
CA ILE A 103 -7.78 -14.40 -11.38
C ILE A 103 -8.64 -13.16 -11.06
N ALA A 104 -8.78 -12.24 -12.03
CA ALA A 104 -9.58 -11.04 -11.88
C ALA A 104 -11.04 -11.35 -11.58
N SER A 105 -11.59 -12.35 -12.26
CA SER A 105 -12.96 -12.81 -12.04
C SER A 105 -13.11 -13.55 -10.70
N ALA A 106 -12.19 -14.46 -10.37
CA ALA A 106 -12.23 -15.25 -9.13
C ALA A 106 -12.09 -14.39 -7.87
N LEU A 107 -11.30 -13.31 -7.93
CA LEU A 107 -11.04 -12.41 -6.81
C LEU A 107 -11.87 -11.12 -6.85
N ALA A 108 -12.77 -10.96 -7.83
CA ALA A 108 -13.51 -9.73 -8.08
C ALA A 108 -12.59 -8.48 -8.09
N LEU A 109 -11.40 -8.59 -8.70
CA LEU A 109 -10.39 -7.53 -8.72
C LEU A 109 -10.86 -6.18 -9.25
N PRO A 110 -11.75 -6.09 -10.26
CA PRO A 110 -12.22 -4.79 -10.73
C PRO A 110 -12.85 -3.98 -9.61
N ALA A 111 -13.80 -4.58 -8.89
CA ALA A 111 -14.47 -3.95 -7.76
C ALA A 111 -13.48 -3.68 -6.61
N ALA A 112 -12.55 -4.60 -6.34
CA ALA A 112 -11.55 -4.41 -5.28
C ALA A 112 -10.60 -3.23 -5.57
N ILE A 113 -10.20 -3.03 -6.83
CA ILE A 113 -9.36 -1.91 -7.26
C ILE A 113 -10.15 -0.60 -7.19
N GLU A 114 -11.40 -0.58 -7.66
CA GLU A 114 -12.27 0.60 -7.62
C GLU A 114 -12.45 1.15 -6.20
N VAL A 115 -12.63 0.29 -5.20
CA VAL A 115 -12.81 0.72 -3.80
C VAL A 115 -11.50 0.91 -3.03
N SER A 116 -10.36 0.54 -3.62
CA SER A 116 -9.08 0.47 -2.89
C SER A 116 -8.65 1.82 -2.31
N ALA A 117 -8.85 2.92 -3.04
CA ALA A 117 -8.51 4.27 -2.59
C ALA A 117 -9.29 4.68 -1.31
N GLU A 118 -10.57 4.31 -1.23
CA GLU A 118 -11.38 4.55 -0.03
C GLU A 118 -10.88 3.71 1.15
N GLN A 119 -10.55 2.44 0.91
CA GLN A 119 -10.01 1.53 1.93
C GLN A 119 -8.69 2.05 2.52
N TRP A 120 -7.82 2.64 1.69
CA TRP A 120 -6.62 3.33 2.15
C TRP A 120 -6.94 4.55 3.04
N GLY A 121 -7.96 5.34 2.67
CA GLY A 121 -8.43 6.46 3.48
C GLY A 121 -8.94 6.05 4.86
N GLN A 122 -9.49 4.84 4.99
CA GLN A 122 -9.96 4.28 6.26
C GLN A 122 -8.84 3.60 7.07
N LEU A 123 -7.84 3.03 6.40
CA LEU A 123 -6.74 2.29 7.03
C LEU A 123 -5.90 3.17 7.95
N PHE A 124 -5.40 4.31 7.46
CA PHE A 124 -4.45 5.13 8.24
C PHE A 124 -5.03 5.67 9.56
N PRO A 125 -6.29 6.13 9.63
CA PRO A 125 -6.93 6.47 10.89
C PRO A 125 -6.98 5.30 11.89
N GLN A 126 -7.28 4.08 11.43
CA GLN A 126 -7.32 2.89 12.28
C GLN A 126 -5.93 2.52 12.80
N VAL A 127 -4.92 2.56 11.92
CA VAL A 127 -3.51 2.33 12.30
C VAL A 127 -3.07 3.38 13.31
N GLN A 128 -3.36 4.66 13.08
CA GLN A 128 -3.04 5.74 14.00
C GLN A 128 -3.68 5.51 15.37
N GLN A 129 -4.97 5.18 15.40
CA GLN A 129 -5.68 4.91 16.66
C GLN A 129 -5.06 3.74 17.42
N GLN A 130 -4.72 2.65 16.73
CA GLN A 130 -4.05 1.51 17.35
C GLN A 130 -2.68 1.89 17.92
N MET A 131 -1.87 2.62 17.16
CA MET A 131 -0.56 3.11 17.63
C MET A 131 -0.68 4.03 18.84
N GLN A 132 -1.68 4.91 18.87
CA GLN A 132 -1.92 5.81 20.01
C GLN A 132 -2.34 5.04 21.27
N ASN A 133 -3.06 3.93 21.12
CA ASN A 133 -3.41 3.06 22.24
C ASN A 133 -2.21 2.26 22.76
N GLU A 134 -1.29 1.86 21.88
CA GLU A 134 -0.09 1.09 22.23
C GLU A 134 1.06 1.97 22.76
N LEU A 135 1.12 3.24 22.35
CA LEU A 135 2.15 4.22 22.73
C LEU A 135 1.52 5.50 23.33
N PRO A 136 0.74 5.42 24.43
CA PRO A 136 0.02 6.57 24.98
C PRO A 136 0.94 7.69 25.49
N GLN A 137 2.18 7.37 25.85
CA GLN A 137 3.19 8.32 26.31
C GLN A 137 3.75 9.23 25.20
N CYS A 138 3.64 8.80 23.94
CA CYS A 138 4.14 9.53 22.77
C CYS A 138 3.19 9.33 21.58
N PRO A 139 1.93 9.78 21.70
CA PRO A 139 0.84 9.38 20.78
C PRO A 139 1.18 9.73 19.33
N PRO A 140 1.44 8.73 18.47
CA PRO A 140 1.89 9.00 17.10
C PRO A 140 0.77 9.62 16.25
N SER A 141 1.14 10.39 15.24
CA SER A 141 0.21 10.89 14.22
C SER A 141 0.71 10.57 12.81
N ILE A 142 -0.24 10.25 11.93
CA ILE A 142 0.01 9.83 10.55
C ILE A 142 -0.66 10.82 9.62
N ARG A 143 0.09 11.30 8.63
CA ARG A 143 -0.47 11.96 7.44
C ARG A 143 -0.10 11.15 6.23
N ALA A 144 -1.07 10.90 5.36
CA ALA A 144 -0.89 10.13 4.14
C ALA A 144 -1.61 10.81 2.97
N ILE A 145 -0.97 10.81 1.81
CA ILE A 145 -1.47 11.37 0.55
C ILE A 145 -1.41 10.25 -0.48
N LEU A 146 -2.55 9.95 -1.09
CA LEU A 146 -2.70 8.90 -2.08
C LEU A 146 -2.44 9.47 -3.48
N HIS A 147 -1.53 8.86 -4.23
CA HIS A 147 -1.22 9.19 -5.62
C HIS A 147 -1.72 8.08 -6.57
N PRO A 148 -2.63 8.38 -7.51
CA PRO A 148 -3.11 7.37 -8.45
C PRO A 148 -1.94 6.84 -9.29
N ALA A 149 -1.92 5.53 -9.56
CA ALA A 149 -1.02 5.00 -10.57
C ALA A 149 -1.37 5.60 -11.95
N PRO A 150 -0.39 5.96 -12.81
CA PRO A 150 1.04 5.71 -12.69
C PRO A 150 1.85 6.97 -12.37
N GLU A 151 1.35 7.92 -11.56
CA GLU A 151 2.17 9.10 -11.21
C GLU A 151 3.43 8.64 -10.49
N LYS A 152 4.56 8.74 -11.18
CA LYS A 152 5.90 8.47 -10.67
C LYS A 152 6.45 9.78 -10.08
N PRO A 153 6.54 9.95 -8.76
CA PRO A 153 7.65 10.72 -8.23
C PRO A 153 8.91 9.86 -8.42
N HIS A 154 9.98 10.46 -8.95
CA HIS A 154 11.24 9.78 -9.27
C HIS A 154 11.67 8.75 -8.21
N PRO A 155 12.02 7.51 -8.61
CA PRO A 155 12.52 6.50 -7.70
C PRO A 155 13.97 6.83 -7.35
N PHE A 156 14.21 7.54 -6.24
CA PHE A 156 15.52 7.47 -5.62
C PHE A 156 15.60 6.16 -4.84
N HIS A 157 16.58 5.35 -5.22
CA HIS A 157 16.91 4.06 -4.66
C HIS A 157 17.11 4.14 -3.14
N GLY A 158 16.14 3.63 -2.39
CA GLY A 158 16.32 3.19 -1.01
C GLY A 158 16.01 1.69 -0.97
N GLY A 159 16.92 0.89 -0.43
CA GLY A 159 16.70 -0.55 -0.24
C GLY A 159 15.55 -0.77 0.74
N GLY A 160 14.33 -0.89 0.23
CA GLY A 160 13.15 -1.23 1.01
C GLY A 160 13.09 -2.73 1.29
N HIS A 161 12.86 -3.08 2.56
CA HIS A 161 12.53 -4.45 2.95
C HIS A 161 11.04 -4.68 2.69
N SER A 162 10.69 -5.59 1.78
CA SER A 162 9.31 -6.04 1.59
C SER A 162 8.83 -6.79 2.83
N PHE A 163 7.60 -6.50 3.27
CA PHE A 163 7.01 -7.18 4.41
C PHE A 163 6.10 -8.31 3.90
N SER A 164 6.56 -9.55 4.03
CA SER A 164 5.73 -10.73 3.79
C SER A 164 5.22 -11.25 5.13
N LEU A 165 3.92 -11.12 5.37
CA LEU A 165 3.22 -11.76 6.49
C LEU A 165 3.02 -13.26 6.20
#